data_AF-A0A1V9FKE5-F1
#
_entry.id   AF-A0A1V9FKE5-F1
#
_cell.length_a   1.000
_cell.length_b   1.000
_cell.length_c   1.000
_cell.angle_alpha   90.00
_cell.angle_beta   90.00
_cell.angle_gamma   90.00
#
_symmetry.space_group_name_H-M   'P 1'
#
loop_
_entity.id
_entity.type
_entity.pdbx_description
1 polymer ?
#
loop_
_entity_poly.entity_id
_entity_poly.type
_entity_poly.pdbx_seq_one_letter_code
_entity_poly.pdbx_strand_id
1 'polypeptide(L)'
;HLPRIRELLWEFFKTTVIGNYTHDLHRRDRELLVTIYEKIEKLVEAAHIINEKQKESKKPVFETYPYSAENIDSVNLTRLAGSYQFEIVSQEKLKTVVETIIRITNAEKLFWSGFTINSKNRPQFDFLVLLPSNAKYSYSDYLTHVQAKCSEIGSVLIWCNKINEVYKHLRAGHIFYSAVCRHALKVYDNKRLPLPEKAIIDITDIKVKARNIFIEAYHNAKSYLDGAEYFATSSQYKQAAFLLHQATEHALRALLTSLTALTTYGHNLKSLIRHSCFCAPGLDTIFPKNTDQEKELFNLLNAAYVDARYRPDYEISQEQVMVLLDRVDTLLAQIKQSFEERLKTFEILILSEY
;
A
#
# COMPACT_ATOMS: atom_id res chain seq x y z
N HIS A 1 -20.69 -34.83 -16.34
CA HIS A 1 -19.72 -34.15 -15.46
C HIS A 1 -20.00 -32.65 -15.31
N LEU A 2 -20.00 -31.82 -16.36
CA LEU A 2 -20.24 -30.36 -16.22
C LEU A 2 -21.49 -29.93 -15.42
N PRO A 3 -22.69 -30.54 -15.58
CA PRO A 3 -23.88 -30.09 -14.84
C PRO A 3 -23.71 -30.17 -13.32
N ARG A 4 -23.14 -31.27 -12.82
CA ARG A 4 -22.87 -31.49 -11.39
C ARG A 4 -21.78 -30.57 -10.83
N ILE A 5 -20.81 -30.18 -11.64
CA ILE A 5 -19.81 -29.15 -11.28
C ILE A 5 -20.50 -27.77 -11.15
N ARG A 6 -21.48 -27.46 -12.01
CA ARG A 6 -22.25 -26.22 -11.93
C ARG A 6 -23.16 -26.17 -10.69
N GLU A 7 -23.77 -27.29 -10.32
CA GLU A 7 -24.55 -27.41 -9.07
C GLU A 7 -23.66 -27.25 -7.83
N LEU A 8 -22.49 -27.92 -7.78
CA LEU A 8 -21.53 -27.79 -6.69
C LEU A 8 -20.99 -26.35 -6.56
N LEU A 9 -20.70 -25.67 -7.68
CA LEU A 9 -20.31 -24.25 -7.68
C LEU A 9 -21.44 -23.33 -7.19
N TRP A 10 -22.70 -23.64 -7.54
CA TRP A 10 -23.86 -22.85 -7.12
C TRP A 10 -24.13 -22.99 -5.62
N GLU A 11 -24.14 -24.21 -5.09
CA GLU A 11 -24.30 -24.44 -3.65
C GLU A 11 -23.11 -23.88 -2.85
N PHE A 12 -21.88 -23.91 -3.39
CA PHE A 12 -20.72 -23.23 -2.81
C PHE A 12 -20.90 -21.70 -2.75
N PHE A 13 -21.35 -21.06 -3.84
CA PHE A 13 -21.62 -19.62 -3.84
C PHE A 13 -22.70 -19.24 -2.81
N LYS A 14 -23.75 -20.08 -2.71
CA LYS A 14 -24.80 -19.99 -1.69
C LYS A 14 -24.22 -20.04 -0.28
N THR A 15 -23.39 -21.04 0.06
CA THR A 15 -22.87 -21.21 1.42
C THR A 15 -21.89 -20.10 1.80
N THR A 16 -21.07 -19.60 0.85
CA THR A 16 -20.20 -18.43 1.09
C THR A 16 -20.98 -17.13 1.32
N VAL A 17 -22.10 -16.91 0.62
CA VAL A 17 -22.91 -15.68 0.73
C VAL A 17 -23.89 -15.73 1.92
N ILE A 18 -24.37 -16.91 2.31
CA ILE A 18 -25.41 -17.09 3.34
C ILE A 18 -24.82 -17.52 4.70
N GLY A 19 -23.55 -17.94 4.75
CA GLY A 19 -22.82 -18.25 5.99
C GLY A 19 -23.09 -19.63 6.59
N ASN A 20 -24.04 -20.41 6.06
CA ASN A 20 -24.33 -21.77 6.49
C ASN A 20 -23.58 -22.80 5.65
N TYR A 21 -22.73 -23.63 6.28
CA TYR A 21 -22.13 -24.79 5.62
C TYR A 21 -23.08 -25.99 5.62
N THR A 22 -23.29 -26.61 4.45
CA THR A 22 -23.94 -27.93 4.36
C THR A 22 -22.97 -29.02 4.80
N HIS A 23 -23.20 -29.60 5.98
CA HIS A 23 -22.34 -30.63 6.55
C HIS A 23 -22.32 -31.95 5.74
N ASP A 24 -23.30 -32.17 4.87
CA ASP A 24 -23.51 -33.41 4.10
C ASP A 24 -22.52 -33.63 2.94
N LEU A 25 -21.66 -32.66 2.63
CA LEU A 25 -20.64 -32.82 1.58
C LEU A 25 -19.64 -33.91 1.95
N HIS A 26 -19.57 -34.98 1.15
CA HIS A 26 -18.60 -36.06 1.31
C HIS A 26 -17.16 -35.53 1.14
N ARG A 27 -16.20 -36.22 1.78
CA ARG A 27 -14.76 -35.84 1.73
C ARG A 27 -14.23 -35.57 0.32
N ARG A 28 -14.57 -36.42 -0.66
CA ARG A 28 -14.17 -36.23 -2.07
C ARG A 28 -14.73 -34.95 -2.69
N ASP A 29 -15.95 -34.57 -2.35
CA ASP A 29 -16.58 -33.34 -2.88
C ASP A 29 -15.92 -32.10 -2.25
N ARG A 30 -15.50 -32.17 -0.98
CA ARG A 30 -14.69 -31.12 -0.33
C ARG A 30 -13.30 -31.00 -0.96
N GLU A 31 -12.62 -32.13 -1.21
CA GLU A 31 -11.34 -32.16 -1.93
C GLU A 31 -11.47 -31.59 -3.36
N LEU A 32 -12.59 -31.88 -4.04
CA LEU A 32 -12.90 -31.32 -5.36
C LEU A 32 -13.16 -29.81 -5.30
N LEU A 33 -13.87 -29.31 -4.28
CA LEU A 33 -14.13 -27.88 -4.08
C LEU A 33 -12.84 -27.10 -3.83
N VAL A 34 -11.92 -27.62 -2.99
CA VAL A 34 -10.58 -27.04 -2.81
C VAL A 34 -9.83 -27.01 -4.14
N THR A 35 -9.84 -28.11 -4.90
CA THR A 35 -9.21 -28.19 -6.23
C THR A 35 -9.80 -27.19 -7.23
N ILE A 36 -11.11 -26.91 -7.16
CA ILE A 36 -11.78 -25.90 -8.01
C ILE A 36 -11.39 -24.49 -7.58
N TYR A 37 -11.36 -24.20 -6.28
CA TYR A 37 -10.93 -22.92 -5.74
C TYR A 37 -9.49 -22.60 -6.17
N GLU A 38 -8.55 -23.53 -5.98
CA GLU A 38 -7.17 -23.39 -6.43
C GLU A 38 -7.06 -23.13 -7.95
N LYS A 39 -7.89 -23.78 -8.76
CA LYS A 39 -7.89 -23.56 -10.22
C LYS A 39 -8.44 -22.19 -10.60
N ILE A 40 -9.38 -21.64 -9.83
CA ILE A 40 -9.89 -20.28 -10.02
C ILE A 40 -8.82 -19.26 -9.57
N GLU A 41 -8.18 -19.45 -8.41
CA GLU A 41 -7.06 -18.63 -7.91
C GLU A 41 -5.93 -18.58 -8.95
N LYS A 42 -5.45 -19.74 -9.42
CA LYS A 42 -4.43 -19.87 -10.46
C LYS A 42 -4.86 -19.25 -11.81
N LEU A 43 -6.14 -19.29 -12.16
CA LEU A 43 -6.65 -18.64 -13.38
C LEU A 43 -6.64 -17.11 -13.25
N VAL A 44 -7.03 -16.57 -12.09
CA VAL A 44 -7.00 -15.13 -11.79
C VAL A 44 -5.56 -14.61 -11.76
N GLU A 45 -4.63 -15.35 -11.13
CA GLU A 45 -3.20 -15.02 -11.13
C GLU A 45 -2.59 -15.11 -12.54
N ALA A 46 -2.89 -16.16 -13.31
CA ALA A 46 -2.42 -16.27 -14.69
C ALA A 46 -2.96 -15.12 -15.57
N ALA A 47 -4.23 -14.75 -15.42
CA ALA A 47 -4.82 -13.60 -16.09
C ALA A 47 -4.15 -12.28 -15.66
N HIS A 48 -3.78 -12.13 -14.38
CA HIS A 48 -3.02 -10.99 -13.88
C HIS A 48 -1.62 -10.93 -14.52
N ILE A 49 -0.86 -12.02 -14.52
CA ILE A 49 0.49 -12.09 -15.12
C ILE A 49 0.45 -11.83 -16.63
N ILE A 50 -0.55 -12.37 -17.35
CA ILE A 50 -0.73 -12.09 -18.79
C ILE A 50 -1.04 -10.60 -19.01
N ASN A 51 -1.88 -10.00 -18.15
CA ASN A 51 -2.17 -8.57 -18.19
C ASN A 51 -0.93 -7.72 -17.88
N GLU A 52 -0.09 -8.10 -16.92
CA GLU A 52 1.18 -7.42 -16.66
C GLU A 52 2.14 -7.49 -17.85
N LYS A 53 2.33 -8.66 -18.47
CA LYS A 53 3.14 -8.80 -19.71
C LYS A 53 2.56 -8.01 -20.89
N GLN A 54 1.24 -7.89 -20.98
CA GLN A 54 0.59 -7.00 -21.96
C GLN A 54 0.76 -5.51 -21.63
N LYS A 55 0.87 -5.12 -20.36
CA LYS A 55 1.24 -3.75 -19.96
C LYS A 55 2.70 -3.43 -20.26
N GLU A 56 3.62 -4.39 -20.07
CA GLU A 56 5.04 -4.20 -20.40
C GLU A 56 5.27 -3.94 -21.90
N SER A 57 4.52 -4.64 -22.76
CA SER A 57 4.53 -4.42 -24.22
C SER A 57 3.72 -3.21 -24.67
N LYS A 58 2.82 -2.69 -23.82
CA LYS A 58 2.05 -1.45 -24.03
C LYS A 58 2.42 -0.37 -23.01
N LYS A 59 3.71 -0.19 -22.71
CA LYS A 59 4.17 0.92 -21.83
C LYS A 59 3.57 2.22 -22.38
N PRO A 60 2.70 2.91 -21.63
CA PRO A 60 1.96 4.02 -22.18
C PRO A 60 2.92 5.16 -22.52
N VAL A 61 2.78 5.71 -23.72
CA VAL A 61 3.38 7.01 -24.04
C VAL A 61 2.64 8.03 -23.18
N PHE A 62 3.29 8.49 -22.11
CA PHE A 62 2.73 9.47 -21.20
C PHE A 62 2.57 10.81 -21.94
N GLU A 63 1.33 11.17 -22.21
CA GLU A 63 0.94 12.51 -22.66
C GLU A 63 1.48 13.56 -21.66
N THR A 64 2.18 14.58 -22.15
CA THR A 64 2.61 15.71 -21.32
C THR A 64 1.53 16.78 -21.33
N TYR A 65 0.85 16.98 -20.21
CA TYR A 65 -0.27 17.90 -20.14
C TYR A 65 0.17 19.37 -19.98
N PRO A 66 -0.48 20.33 -20.66
CA PRO A 66 -0.25 21.75 -20.43
C PRO A 66 -0.81 22.19 -19.08
N TYR A 67 -0.14 23.13 -18.43
CA TYR A 67 -0.57 23.73 -17.17
C TYR A 67 -0.12 25.20 -17.11
N SER A 68 -0.78 26.04 -16.29
CA SER A 68 -0.31 27.40 -16.01
C SER A 68 0.65 27.39 -14.81
N ALA A 69 1.81 28.01 -14.95
CA ALA A 69 2.79 28.17 -13.86
C ALA A 69 2.24 29.01 -12.68
N GLU A 70 1.29 29.90 -12.94
CA GLU A 70 0.60 30.74 -11.95
C GLU A 70 -0.27 29.91 -10.98
N ASN A 71 -0.64 28.69 -11.36
CA ASN A 71 -1.39 27.77 -10.52
C ASN A 71 -0.52 27.01 -9.49
N ILE A 72 0.81 27.19 -9.53
CA ILE A 72 1.73 26.67 -8.50
C ILE A 72 1.80 27.67 -7.35
N ASP A 73 1.44 27.22 -6.15
CA ASP A 73 1.51 28.03 -4.93
C ASP A 73 2.97 28.15 -4.46
N SER A 74 3.65 29.17 -4.97
CA SER A 74 5.07 29.43 -4.68
C SER A 74 5.32 29.82 -3.23
N VAL A 75 4.31 30.36 -2.53
CA VAL A 75 4.40 30.74 -1.10
C VAL A 75 4.42 29.47 -0.26
N ASN A 76 3.47 28.56 -0.47
CA ASN A 76 3.47 27.26 0.20
C ASN A 76 4.71 26.44 -0.16
N LEU A 77 5.14 26.43 -1.43
CA LEU A 77 6.35 25.70 -1.86
C LEU A 77 7.61 26.20 -1.13
N THR A 78 7.78 27.51 -1.02
CA THR A 78 8.88 28.17 -0.29
C THR A 78 8.82 27.85 1.21
N ARG A 79 7.64 27.99 1.82
CA ARG A 79 7.39 27.72 3.24
C ARG A 79 7.69 26.27 3.61
N LEU A 80 7.24 25.32 2.79
CA LEU A 80 7.44 23.89 2.98
C LEU A 80 8.92 23.51 2.80
N ALA A 81 9.59 24.03 1.77
CA ALA A 81 11.04 23.84 1.61
C ALA A 81 11.82 24.39 2.83
N GLY A 82 11.49 25.59 3.32
CA GLY A 82 12.15 26.17 4.50
C GLY A 82 11.98 25.33 5.77
N SER A 83 10.80 24.71 5.98
CA SER A 83 10.50 23.97 7.21
C SER A 83 11.30 22.68 7.44
N TYR A 84 12.01 22.16 6.43
CA TYR A 84 12.77 20.89 6.52
C TYR A 84 14.29 21.06 6.35
N GLN A 85 14.84 22.25 6.62
CA GLN A 85 16.30 22.54 6.55
C GLN A 85 16.94 22.11 5.21
N PHE A 86 16.33 22.54 4.11
CA PHE A 86 16.73 22.21 2.73
C PHE A 86 18.01 22.92 2.25
N GLU A 87 19.16 22.67 2.88
CA GLU A 87 20.47 23.08 2.31
C GLU A 87 20.89 22.21 1.11
N ILE A 88 20.32 21.01 0.96
CA ILE A 88 20.76 19.99 -0.02
C ILE A 88 20.03 20.09 -1.38
N VAL A 89 18.84 20.71 -1.46
CA VAL A 89 18.05 20.81 -2.70
C VAL A 89 17.48 22.22 -2.87
N SER A 90 17.80 22.88 -3.98
CA SER A 90 17.30 24.23 -4.29
C SER A 90 15.78 24.24 -4.54
N GLN A 91 15.12 25.38 -4.27
CA GLN A 91 13.70 25.57 -4.57
C GLN A 91 13.38 25.34 -6.06
N GLU A 92 14.32 25.65 -6.96
CA GLU A 92 14.19 25.39 -8.40
C GLU A 92 14.05 23.90 -8.71
N LYS A 93 14.89 23.05 -8.09
CA LYS A 93 14.78 21.59 -8.23
C LYS A 93 13.44 21.09 -7.69
N LEU A 94 12.94 21.65 -6.59
CA LEU A 94 11.65 21.28 -6.03
C LEU A 94 10.47 21.71 -6.92
N LYS A 95 10.54 22.91 -7.50
CA LYS A 95 9.59 23.37 -8.51
C LYS A 95 9.57 22.42 -9.71
N THR A 96 10.74 22.02 -10.21
CA THR A 96 10.86 21.03 -11.29
C THR A 96 10.18 19.70 -10.95
N VAL A 97 10.29 19.19 -9.72
CA VAL A 97 9.55 17.99 -9.26
C VAL A 97 8.04 18.21 -9.34
N VAL A 98 7.53 19.34 -8.82
CA VAL A 98 6.10 19.68 -8.88
C VAL A 98 5.61 19.78 -10.33
N GLU A 99 6.34 20.47 -11.21
CA GLU A 99 6.04 20.57 -12.63
C GLU A 99 6.04 19.21 -13.33
N THR A 100 7.01 18.35 -13.03
CA THR A 100 7.09 16.98 -13.55
C THR A 100 5.87 16.16 -13.14
N ILE A 101 5.44 16.23 -11.87
CA ILE A 101 4.24 15.54 -11.40
C ILE A 101 3.01 16.06 -12.15
N ILE A 102 2.80 17.38 -12.23
CA ILE A 102 1.65 17.98 -12.93
C ILE A 102 1.59 17.52 -14.39
N ARG A 103 2.69 17.64 -15.13
CA ARG A 103 2.79 17.29 -16.56
C ARG A 103 2.56 15.80 -16.83
N ILE A 104 2.96 14.91 -15.92
CA ILE A 104 2.77 13.45 -16.06
C ILE A 104 1.35 13.02 -15.66
N THR A 105 0.78 13.64 -14.63
CA THR A 105 -0.46 13.18 -13.98
C THR A 105 -1.73 13.86 -14.47
N ASN A 106 -1.61 14.99 -15.19
CA ASN A 106 -2.71 15.92 -15.47
C ASN A 106 -3.41 16.38 -14.18
N ALA A 107 -2.63 16.63 -13.12
CA ALA A 107 -3.16 16.86 -11.78
C ALA A 107 -4.30 17.89 -11.76
N GLU A 108 -5.35 17.60 -11.01
CA GLU A 108 -6.35 18.59 -10.64
C GLU A 108 -5.80 19.45 -9.49
N LYS A 109 -5.18 18.80 -8.49
CA LYS A 109 -4.51 19.44 -7.34
C LYS A 109 -3.30 18.61 -6.89
N LEU A 110 -2.31 19.27 -6.30
CA LEU A 110 -1.16 18.64 -5.67
C LEU A 110 -1.00 19.18 -4.24
N PHE A 111 -0.84 18.27 -3.29
CA PHE A 111 -0.56 18.59 -1.89
C PHE A 111 0.76 17.98 -1.45
N TRP A 112 1.51 18.71 -0.65
CA TRP A 112 2.64 18.19 0.09
C TRP A 112 2.14 17.27 1.20
N SER A 113 2.63 16.05 1.24
CA SER A 113 2.21 15.06 2.24
C SER A 113 3.31 14.68 3.24
N GLY A 114 4.58 14.90 2.90
CA GLY A 114 5.69 14.55 3.76
C GLY A 114 7.04 14.84 3.13
N PHE A 115 8.05 14.90 3.98
CA PHE A 115 9.45 14.85 3.61
C PHE A 115 10.17 13.89 4.55
N THR A 116 11.02 13.03 4.00
CA THR A 116 11.94 12.19 4.76
C THR A 116 13.30 12.18 4.09
N ILE A 117 14.34 11.83 4.83
CA ILE A 117 15.64 11.47 4.26
C ILE A 117 15.72 9.94 4.37
N ASN A 118 15.95 9.27 3.24
CA ASN A 118 16.02 7.81 3.25
C ASN A 118 17.39 7.31 3.77
N SER A 119 17.48 5.99 3.99
CA SER A 119 18.70 5.30 4.48
C SER A 119 19.97 5.50 3.63
N LYS A 120 19.86 6.11 2.44
CA LYS A 120 21.00 6.46 1.56
C LYS A 120 21.30 7.97 1.55
N ASN A 121 20.84 8.69 2.57
CA ASN A 121 20.93 10.14 2.70
C ASN A 121 20.37 10.91 1.49
N ARG A 122 19.41 10.32 0.75
CA ARG A 122 18.73 11.01 -0.36
C ARG A 122 17.41 11.62 0.12
N PRO A 123 17.08 12.84 -0.34
CA PRO A 123 15.80 13.45 -0.05
C PRO A 123 14.68 12.61 -0.66
N GLN A 124 13.63 12.38 0.12
CA GLN A 124 12.40 11.73 -0.31
C GLN A 124 11.22 12.69 -0.11
N PHE A 125 10.61 13.05 -1.23
CA PHE A 125 9.44 13.93 -1.28
C PHE A 125 8.18 13.10 -1.41
N ASP A 126 7.20 13.30 -0.53
CA ASP A 126 5.92 12.60 -0.57
C ASP A 126 4.79 13.58 -0.93
N PHE A 127 4.11 13.34 -2.06
CA PHE A 127 3.00 14.18 -2.53
C PHE A 127 1.68 13.42 -2.65
N LEU A 128 0.56 14.08 -2.36
CA LEU A 128 -0.78 13.62 -2.71
C LEU A 128 -1.26 14.33 -3.98
N VAL A 129 -1.48 13.54 -5.04
CA VAL A 129 -1.99 13.95 -6.35
C VAL A 129 -3.48 13.63 -6.46
N LEU A 130 -4.30 14.65 -6.66
CA LEU A 130 -5.70 14.46 -7.07
C LEU A 130 -5.72 14.36 -8.60
N LEU A 131 -5.97 13.15 -9.09
CA LEU A 131 -6.07 12.85 -10.51
C LEU A 131 -7.44 13.26 -11.07
N PRO A 132 -7.54 13.62 -12.36
CA PRO A 132 -8.83 13.86 -12.99
C PRO A 132 -9.64 12.56 -13.05
N SER A 133 -10.97 12.65 -13.05
CA SER A 133 -11.85 11.48 -12.97
C SER A 133 -11.70 10.52 -14.17
N ASN A 134 -11.26 11.04 -15.32
CA ASN A 134 -10.93 10.29 -16.54
C ASN A 134 -9.46 9.84 -16.63
N ALA A 135 -8.68 9.89 -15.54
CA ALA A 135 -7.28 9.45 -15.54
C ALA A 135 -7.12 8.03 -16.10
N LYS A 136 -6.18 7.90 -17.05
CA LYS A 136 -6.00 6.75 -17.96
C LYS A 136 -5.12 5.63 -17.39
N TYR A 137 -4.15 5.97 -16.54
CA TYR A 137 -3.08 5.05 -16.12
C TYR A 137 -3.26 4.59 -14.67
N SER A 138 -2.59 3.51 -14.28
CA SER A 138 -2.61 3.03 -12.90
C SER A 138 -1.68 3.83 -11.99
N TYR A 139 -1.92 3.74 -10.68
CA TYR A 139 -1.03 4.32 -9.66
C TYR A 139 0.45 3.93 -9.86
N SER A 140 0.72 2.65 -10.14
CA SER A 140 2.08 2.14 -10.34
C SER A 140 2.76 2.75 -11.58
N ASP A 141 1.99 2.97 -12.66
CA ASP A 141 2.50 3.60 -13.88
C ASP A 141 2.91 5.05 -13.60
N TYR A 142 2.02 5.83 -12.96
CA TYR A 142 2.31 7.22 -12.58
C TYR A 142 3.54 7.31 -11.67
N LEU A 143 3.62 6.49 -10.62
CA LEU A 143 4.73 6.48 -9.67
C LEU A 143 6.06 6.17 -10.38
N THR A 144 6.08 5.14 -11.22
CA THR A 144 7.29 4.72 -11.95
C THR A 144 7.80 5.82 -12.88
N HIS A 145 6.91 6.52 -13.59
CA HIS A 145 7.31 7.57 -14.52
C HIS A 145 7.75 8.87 -13.83
N VAL A 146 7.11 9.25 -12.71
CA VAL A 146 7.59 10.37 -11.88
C VAL A 146 8.96 10.03 -11.28
N GLN A 147 9.13 8.84 -10.70
CA GLN A 147 10.42 8.40 -10.14
C GLN A 147 11.54 8.39 -11.16
N ALA A 148 11.29 7.92 -12.38
CA ALA A 148 12.28 7.94 -13.46
C ALA A 148 12.74 9.37 -13.77
N LYS A 149 11.80 10.31 -13.99
CA LYS A 149 12.13 11.70 -14.36
C LYS A 149 12.72 12.53 -13.21
N CYS A 150 12.39 12.21 -11.95
CA CYS A 150 12.91 12.95 -10.79
C CYS A 150 14.18 12.33 -10.17
N SER A 151 14.68 11.22 -10.71
CA SER A 151 15.76 10.41 -10.11
C SER A 151 17.09 11.15 -9.86
N GLU A 152 17.39 12.18 -10.65
CA GLU A 152 18.56 13.07 -10.48
C GLU A 152 18.39 14.11 -9.36
N ILE A 153 17.13 14.44 -9.02
CA ILE A 153 16.78 15.43 -7.99
C ILE A 153 16.64 14.77 -6.62
N GLY A 154 16.01 13.60 -6.56
CA GLY A 154 15.73 12.89 -5.32
C GLY A 154 14.84 11.67 -5.50
N SER A 155 14.51 11.01 -4.40
CA SER A 155 13.40 10.05 -4.39
C SER A 155 12.08 10.81 -4.35
N VAL A 156 11.13 10.45 -5.20
CA VAL A 156 9.78 11.03 -5.15
C VAL A 156 8.79 9.89 -4.98
N LEU A 157 8.00 9.95 -3.91
CA LEU A 157 6.77 9.19 -3.80
C LEU A 157 5.59 10.10 -4.13
N ILE A 158 4.67 9.55 -4.90
CA ILE A 158 3.36 10.12 -5.09
C ILE A 158 2.33 9.15 -4.52
N TRP A 159 1.21 9.70 -4.06
CA TRP A 159 -0.02 9.03 -3.69
C TRP A 159 -1.07 9.59 -4.62
N CYS A 160 -1.69 8.76 -5.45
CA CYS A 160 -2.61 9.24 -6.47
C CYS A 160 -3.98 8.61 -6.31
N ASN A 161 -5.03 9.44 -6.25
CA ASN A 161 -6.40 8.97 -6.32
C ASN A 161 -7.24 9.94 -7.16
N LYS A 162 -8.32 9.43 -7.76
CA LYS A 162 -9.23 10.25 -8.57
C LYS A 162 -9.96 11.25 -7.68
N ILE A 163 -10.10 12.49 -8.15
CA ILE A 163 -10.70 13.59 -7.41
C ILE A 163 -12.08 13.25 -6.83
N ASN A 164 -12.92 12.53 -7.59
CA ASN A 164 -14.23 12.06 -7.15
C ASN A 164 -14.16 11.10 -5.93
N GLU A 165 -13.15 10.22 -5.87
CA GLU A 165 -12.97 9.29 -4.75
C GLU A 165 -12.42 10.02 -3.53
N VAL A 166 -11.46 10.93 -3.73
CA VAL A 166 -10.95 11.83 -2.67
C VAL A 166 -12.10 12.64 -2.06
N TYR A 167 -13.08 13.09 -2.85
CA TYR A 167 -14.23 13.83 -2.34
C TYR A 167 -15.17 12.96 -1.49
N LYS A 168 -15.31 11.66 -1.79
CA LYS A 168 -16.03 10.73 -0.91
C LYS A 168 -15.29 10.58 0.43
N HIS A 169 -13.97 10.38 0.39
CA HIS A 169 -13.16 10.25 1.60
C HIS A 169 -13.16 11.51 2.46
N LEU A 170 -13.12 12.71 1.86
CA LEU A 170 -13.23 13.97 2.59
C LEU A 170 -14.59 14.12 3.28
N ARG A 171 -15.69 13.82 2.58
CA ARG A 171 -17.05 13.85 3.15
C ARG A 171 -17.29 12.79 4.24
N ALA A 172 -16.58 11.66 4.17
CA ALA A 172 -16.65 10.60 5.18
C ALA A 172 -15.80 10.89 6.45
N GLY A 173 -14.91 11.90 6.39
CA GLY A 173 -13.93 12.20 7.42
C GLY A 173 -12.80 11.19 7.47
N HIS A 174 -12.16 10.90 6.34
CA HIS A 174 -11.01 9.99 6.31
C HIS A 174 -9.72 10.68 6.76
N ILE A 175 -9.06 10.12 7.79
CA ILE A 175 -7.92 10.73 8.50
C ILE A 175 -6.88 11.39 7.58
N PHE A 176 -6.29 10.67 6.62
CA PHE A 176 -5.26 11.23 5.73
C PHE A 176 -5.75 12.33 4.78
N TYR A 177 -6.95 12.21 4.22
CA TYR A 177 -7.46 13.24 3.32
C TYR A 177 -7.84 14.50 4.10
N SER A 178 -8.46 14.34 5.27
CA SER A 178 -8.66 15.41 6.24
C SER A 178 -7.34 16.00 6.77
N ALA A 179 -6.26 15.21 6.81
CA ALA A 179 -4.93 15.65 7.21
C ALA A 179 -4.19 16.47 6.13
N VAL A 180 -4.29 16.07 4.85
CA VAL A 180 -3.42 16.54 3.77
C VAL A 180 -4.10 17.52 2.80
N CYS A 181 -5.41 17.41 2.54
CA CYS A 181 -6.12 18.26 1.56
C CYS A 181 -6.48 19.67 2.11
N ARG A 182 -5.46 20.42 2.55
CA ARG A 182 -5.56 21.76 3.19
C ARG A 182 -5.41 22.93 2.24
N HIS A 183 -5.49 24.17 2.74
CA HIS A 183 -4.84 25.28 2.07
C HIS A 183 -3.32 25.26 2.27
N ALA A 184 -2.84 25.11 3.50
CA ALA A 184 -1.42 25.24 3.86
C ALA A 184 -0.49 24.19 3.19
N LEU A 185 -1.03 23.03 2.80
CA LEU A 185 -0.27 21.95 2.16
C LEU A 185 -0.42 21.93 0.63
N LYS A 186 -1.31 22.75 0.06
CA LYS A 186 -1.58 22.76 -1.39
C LYS A 186 -0.48 23.51 -2.12
N VAL A 187 0.23 22.81 -3.00
CA VAL A 187 1.32 23.38 -3.82
C VAL A 187 0.91 23.62 -5.27
N TYR A 188 -0.20 23.03 -5.72
CA TYR A 188 -0.79 23.33 -7.04
C TYR A 188 -2.30 23.12 -7.05
N ASP A 189 -3.01 23.97 -7.80
CA ASP A 189 -4.46 23.90 -8.00
C ASP A 189 -4.86 24.40 -9.39
N ASN A 190 -5.40 23.52 -10.25
CA ASN A 190 -5.78 23.89 -11.61
C ASN A 190 -7.01 24.82 -11.72
N LYS A 191 -7.65 25.14 -10.58
CA LYS A 191 -8.83 26.01 -10.41
C LYS A 191 -10.14 25.53 -11.07
N ARG A 192 -10.18 24.36 -11.72
CA ARG A 192 -11.39 23.88 -12.43
C ARG A 192 -12.50 23.40 -11.49
N LEU A 193 -12.12 22.75 -10.39
CA LEU A 193 -13.05 22.15 -9.42
C LEU A 193 -12.65 22.59 -8.00
N PRO A 194 -13.53 23.24 -7.21
CA PRO A 194 -13.22 23.55 -5.81
C PRO A 194 -13.18 22.26 -4.98
N LEU A 195 -12.36 22.22 -3.92
CA LEU A 195 -12.49 21.17 -2.90
C LEU A 195 -13.90 21.20 -2.29
N PRO A 196 -14.47 20.04 -1.90
CA PRO A 196 -15.74 20.04 -1.17
C PRO A 196 -15.56 20.78 0.15
N GLU A 197 -16.62 21.44 0.60
CA GLU A 197 -16.68 21.99 1.94
C GLU A 197 -16.39 20.90 2.98
N LYS A 198 -15.57 21.23 3.98
CA LYS A 198 -15.13 20.29 5.01
C LYS A 198 -16.33 19.96 5.88
N ALA A 199 -16.80 18.70 5.81
CA ALA A 199 -17.86 18.22 6.68
C ALA A 199 -17.46 18.42 8.15
N ILE A 200 -18.39 18.93 8.97
CA ILE A 200 -18.21 19.06 10.42
C ILE A 200 -18.24 17.65 11.01
N ILE A 201 -17.07 17.07 11.21
CA ILE A 201 -16.87 15.73 11.76
C ILE A 201 -15.86 15.86 12.89
N ASP A 202 -16.20 15.32 14.06
CA ASP A 202 -15.29 15.30 15.20
C ASP A 202 -14.00 14.53 14.84
N ILE A 203 -12.85 15.11 15.14
CA ILE A 203 -11.55 14.44 15.01
C ILE A 203 -11.49 13.15 15.83
N THR A 204 -12.24 13.07 16.93
CA THR A 204 -12.43 11.87 17.74
C THR A 204 -13.03 10.74 16.90
N ASP A 205 -14.13 11.00 16.19
CA ASP A 205 -14.78 10.01 15.31
C ASP A 205 -13.88 9.59 14.15
N ILE A 206 -13.13 10.53 13.56
CA ILE A 206 -12.16 10.25 12.49
C ILE A 206 -11.07 9.29 13.01
N LYS A 207 -10.55 9.53 14.22
CA LYS A 207 -9.54 8.68 14.86
C LYS A 207 -10.09 7.31 15.23
N VAL A 208 -11.32 7.23 15.76
CA VAL A 208 -11.97 5.96 16.10
C VAL A 208 -12.19 5.11 14.84
N LYS A 209 -12.68 5.71 13.74
CA LYS A 209 -12.80 5.01 12.45
C LYS A 209 -11.47 4.43 11.97
N ALA A 210 -10.40 5.24 11.97
CA ALA A 210 -9.07 4.78 11.55
C ALA A 210 -8.53 3.67 12.46
N ARG A 211 -8.69 3.79 13.78
CA ARG A 211 -8.31 2.76 14.76
C ARG A 211 -9.06 1.46 14.57
N ASN A 212 -10.37 1.49 14.35
CA ASN A 212 -11.17 0.28 14.16
C ASN A 212 -10.70 -0.51 12.93
N ILE A 213 -10.49 0.18 11.79
CA ILE A 213 -9.94 -0.42 10.56
C ILE A 213 -8.55 -1.03 10.80
N PHE A 214 -7.68 -0.33 11.54
CA PHE A 214 -6.35 -0.83 11.87
C PHE A 214 -6.41 -2.07 12.76
N ILE A 215 -7.15 -2.00 13.87
CA ILE A 215 -7.25 -3.05 14.90
C ILE A 215 -7.79 -4.34 14.31
N GLU A 216 -8.87 -4.27 13.51
CA GLU A 216 -9.46 -5.44 12.83
C GLU A 216 -8.44 -6.14 11.93
N ALA A 217 -7.77 -5.40 11.03
CA ALA A 217 -6.79 -5.96 10.12
C ALA A 217 -5.50 -6.44 10.83
N TYR A 218 -5.08 -5.74 11.89
CA TYR A 218 -3.90 -6.07 12.67
C TYR A 218 -4.09 -7.32 13.54
N HIS A 219 -5.29 -7.54 14.10
CA HIS A 219 -5.60 -8.79 14.82
C HIS A 219 -5.50 -10.01 13.90
N ASN A 220 -5.98 -9.91 12.65
CA ASN A 220 -5.82 -10.96 11.65
C ASN A 220 -4.32 -11.20 11.36
N ALA A 221 -3.53 -10.13 11.16
CA ALA A 221 -2.08 -10.24 10.97
C ALA A 221 -1.37 -10.96 12.13
N LYS A 222 -1.76 -10.64 13.38
CA LYS A 222 -1.21 -11.32 14.56
C LYS A 222 -1.59 -12.81 14.61
N SER A 223 -2.84 -13.16 14.29
CA SER A 223 -3.27 -14.57 14.31
C SER A 223 -2.48 -15.46 13.34
N TYR A 224 -1.95 -14.89 12.24
CA TYR A 224 -1.03 -15.59 11.35
C TYR A 224 0.36 -15.78 11.97
N LEU A 225 0.86 -14.81 12.75
CA LEU A 225 2.12 -14.97 13.49
C LEU A 225 1.99 -16.04 14.58
N ASP A 226 0.92 -16.00 15.39
CA ASP A 226 0.61 -17.02 16.41
C ASP A 226 0.54 -18.43 15.76
N GLY A 227 -0.06 -18.53 14.57
CA GLY A 227 -0.10 -19.78 13.78
C GLY A 227 1.26 -20.21 13.22
N ALA A 228 2.12 -19.26 12.82
CA ALA A 228 3.47 -19.54 12.34
C ALA A 228 4.36 -20.12 13.45
N GLU A 229 4.28 -19.57 14.66
CA GLU A 229 4.94 -20.11 15.86
C GLU A 229 4.53 -21.58 16.11
N TYR A 230 3.23 -21.87 16.06
CA TYR A 230 2.72 -23.23 16.21
C TYR A 230 3.27 -24.21 15.17
N PHE A 231 3.29 -23.82 13.88
CA PHE A 231 3.87 -24.69 12.86
C PHE A 231 5.38 -24.84 13.01
N ALA A 232 6.10 -23.81 13.45
CA ALA A 232 7.53 -23.87 13.68
C ALA A 232 7.90 -24.80 14.85
N THR A 233 7.15 -24.76 15.97
CA THR A 233 7.35 -25.71 17.08
C THR A 233 7.00 -27.15 16.71
N SER A 234 6.12 -27.33 15.72
CA SER A 234 5.76 -28.64 15.13
C SER A 234 6.69 -29.08 13.99
N SER A 235 7.84 -28.42 13.79
CA SER A 235 8.81 -28.67 12.70
C SER A 235 8.25 -28.57 11.27
N GLN A 236 7.11 -27.88 11.09
CA GLN A 236 6.42 -27.68 9.81
C GLN A 236 6.85 -26.34 9.18
N TYR A 237 8.14 -26.27 8.83
CA TYR A 237 8.80 -25.01 8.45
C TYR A 237 8.25 -24.35 7.17
N LYS A 238 7.77 -25.13 6.19
CA LYS A 238 7.12 -24.58 4.98
C LYS A 238 5.82 -23.85 5.33
N GLN A 239 4.99 -24.45 6.20
CA GLN A 239 3.74 -23.90 6.69
C GLN A 239 3.97 -22.65 7.56
N ALA A 240 4.99 -22.69 8.42
CA ALA A 240 5.40 -21.52 9.20
C ALA A 240 5.81 -20.35 8.28
N ALA A 241 6.67 -20.60 7.28
CA ALA A 241 7.08 -19.58 6.31
C ALA A 241 5.90 -18.97 5.52
N PHE A 242 4.92 -19.79 5.12
CA PHE A 242 3.69 -19.31 4.49
C PHE A 242 2.89 -18.37 5.41
N LEU A 243 2.73 -18.71 6.68
CA LEU A 243 2.01 -17.84 7.62
C LEU A 243 2.80 -16.58 8.01
N LEU A 244 4.14 -16.64 8.06
CA LEU A 244 4.99 -15.45 8.23
C LEU A 244 4.81 -14.46 7.08
N HIS A 245 4.64 -14.97 5.85
CA HIS A 245 4.26 -14.12 4.71
C HIS A 245 2.91 -13.44 4.96
N GLN A 246 1.87 -14.21 5.32
CA GLN A 246 0.53 -13.68 5.59
C GLN A 246 0.52 -12.63 6.71
N ALA A 247 1.21 -12.89 7.83
CA ALA A 247 1.36 -11.95 8.93
C ALA A 247 2.00 -10.62 8.47
N THR A 248 3.11 -10.71 7.72
CA THR A 248 3.79 -9.54 7.13
C THR A 248 2.86 -8.76 6.20
N GLU A 249 2.22 -9.47 5.26
CA GLU A 249 1.36 -8.91 4.22
C GLU A 249 0.14 -8.18 4.82
N HIS A 250 -0.54 -8.82 5.78
CA HIS A 250 -1.70 -8.27 6.44
C HIS A 250 -1.36 -7.10 7.37
N ALA A 251 -0.23 -7.14 8.11
CA ALA A 251 0.18 -6.02 8.95
C ALA A 251 0.49 -4.77 8.12
N LEU A 252 1.20 -4.93 6.99
CA LEU A 252 1.48 -3.83 6.06
C LEU A 252 0.20 -3.25 5.46
N ARG A 253 -0.77 -4.09 5.08
CA ARG A 253 -2.09 -3.61 4.60
C ARG A 253 -2.93 -2.95 5.70
N ALA A 254 -2.86 -3.42 6.94
CA ALA A 254 -3.55 -2.80 8.07
C ALA A 254 -3.11 -1.33 8.22
N LEU A 255 -1.80 -1.08 8.22
CA LEU A 255 -1.21 0.25 8.27
C LEU A 255 -1.63 1.13 7.08
N LEU A 256 -1.49 0.62 5.86
CA LEU A 256 -1.78 1.37 4.64
C LEU A 256 -3.27 1.73 4.52
N THR A 257 -4.16 0.76 4.75
CA THR A 257 -5.60 0.93 4.55
C THR A 257 -6.20 1.86 5.61
N SER A 258 -5.82 1.69 6.89
CA SER A 258 -6.35 2.51 7.99
C SER A 258 -5.90 3.97 7.93
N LEU A 259 -4.66 4.22 7.47
CA LEU A 259 -4.11 5.57 7.40
C LEU A 259 -4.40 6.26 6.09
N THR A 260 -4.33 5.59 4.93
CA THR A 260 -4.33 6.26 3.61
C THR A 260 -5.51 5.92 2.69
N ALA A 261 -6.37 4.97 3.09
CA ALA A 261 -7.35 4.29 2.23
C ALA A 261 -6.74 3.57 1.00
N LEU A 262 -5.41 3.40 0.93
CA LEU A 262 -4.80 2.69 -0.20
C LEU A 262 -5.03 1.18 -0.08
N THR A 263 -5.86 0.64 -0.97
CA THR A 263 -5.95 -0.80 -1.23
C THR A 263 -4.90 -1.19 -2.28
N THR A 264 -3.71 -1.57 -1.83
CA THR A 264 -2.66 -2.09 -2.72
C THR A 264 -3.05 -3.45 -3.30
N TYR A 265 -3.06 -3.56 -4.63
CA TYR A 265 -3.27 -4.82 -5.34
C TYR A 265 -1.97 -5.64 -5.40
N GLY A 266 -2.07 -6.95 -5.11
CA GLY A 266 -0.96 -7.91 -5.17
C GLY A 266 -0.33 -8.25 -3.81
N HIS A 267 0.31 -9.42 -3.76
CA HIS A 267 0.90 -10.06 -2.57
C HIS A 267 2.41 -9.79 -2.40
N ASN A 268 2.99 -8.88 -3.20
CA ASN A 268 4.43 -8.67 -3.21
C ASN A 268 4.91 -7.82 -2.02
N LEU A 269 5.57 -8.46 -1.04
CA LEU A 269 6.04 -7.81 0.20
C LEU A 269 7.02 -6.66 -0.08
N LYS A 270 7.90 -6.78 -1.10
CA LYS A 270 8.83 -5.71 -1.46
C LYS A 270 8.11 -4.43 -1.90
N SER A 271 6.97 -4.56 -2.59
CA SER A 271 6.11 -3.43 -2.93
C SER A 271 5.41 -2.88 -1.68
N LEU A 272 4.77 -3.74 -0.90
CA LEU A 272 4.02 -3.36 0.31
C LEU A 272 4.88 -2.63 1.34
N ILE A 273 6.10 -3.10 1.62
CA ILE A 273 7.07 -2.43 2.51
C ILE A 273 7.39 -1.03 1.98
N ARG A 274 7.76 -0.91 0.70
CA ARG A 274 8.10 0.38 0.07
C ARG A 274 6.96 1.40 0.17
N HIS A 275 5.71 0.97 0.01
CA HIS A 275 4.55 1.86 0.19
C HIS A 275 4.30 2.17 1.67
N SER A 276 4.52 1.20 2.56
CA SER A 276 4.34 1.37 4.02
C SER A 276 5.36 2.33 4.63
N CYS A 277 6.56 2.45 4.06
CA CYS A 277 7.60 3.41 4.49
C CYS A 277 7.11 4.88 4.53
N PHE A 278 6.07 5.24 3.78
CA PHE A 278 5.42 6.55 3.87
C PHE A 278 4.72 6.77 5.22
N CYS A 279 4.02 5.74 5.72
CA CYS A 279 3.37 5.79 7.03
C CYS A 279 4.37 5.55 8.16
N ALA A 280 5.26 4.57 7.99
CA ALA A 280 6.26 4.12 8.95
C ALA A 280 7.68 4.18 8.35
N PRO A 281 8.38 5.33 8.40
CA PRO A 281 9.75 5.43 7.91
C PRO A 281 10.68 4.43 8.61
N GLY A 282 11.60 3.83 7.85
CA GLY A 282 12.52 2.82 8.37
C GLY A 282 11.95 1.40 8.47
N LEU A 283 10.69 1.14 8.09
CA LEU A 283 10.13 -0.22 8.10
C LEU A 283 10.88 -1.19 7.16
N ASP A 284 11.61 -0.67 6.18
CA ASP A 284 12.49 -1.41 5.28
C ASP A 284 13.76 -1.95 5.96
N THR A 285 14.16 -1.43 7.13
CA THR A 285 15.38 -1.89 7.83
C THR A 285 15.21 -3.19 8.59
N ILE A 286 13.97 -3.61 8.89
CA ILE A 286 13.65 -4.91 9.52
C ILE A 286 14.02 -6.09 8.62
N PHE A 287 13.95 -5.89 7.30
CA PHE A 287 14.38 -6.86 6.31
C PHE A 287 15.60 -6.31 5.55
N PRO A 288 16.78 -6.25 6.20
CA PRO A 288 18.01 -5.79 5.56
C PRO A 288 18.34 -6.68 4.36
N LYS A 289 19.10 -6.13 3.40
CA LYS A 289 19.45 -6.79 2.12
C LYS A 289 20.93 -6.62 1.81
N ASN A 290 21.73 -6.54 2.87
CA ASN A 290 23.12 -6.11 2.85
C ASN A 290 24.06 -7.27 2.49
N THR A 291 23.80 -8.47 3.00
CA THR A 291 24.49 -9.71 2.63
C THR A 291 23.63 -10.55 1.69
N ASP A 292 24.20 -11.61 1.10
CA ASP A 292 23.42 -12.51 0.24
C ASP A 292 22.48 -13.43 1.03
N GLN A 293 22.88 -13.87 2.23
CA GLN A 293 22.00 -14.57 3.19
C GLN A 293 20.75 -13.74 3.53
N GLU A 294 20.92 -12.43 3.71
CA GLU A 294 19.82 -11.51 4.01
C GLU A 294 18.84 -11.34 2.83
N LYS A 295 19.37 -11.28 1.60
CA LYS A 295 18.56 -11.27 0.38
C LYS A 295 17.82 -12.60 0.20
N GLU A 296 18.50 -13.71 0.42
CA GLU A 296 17.95 -15.06 0.34
C GLU A 296 16.80 -15.25 1.34
N LEU A 297 17.00 -14.89 2.61
CA LEU A 297 16.00 -14.98 3.67
C LEU A 297 14.72 -14.19 3.33
N PHE A 298 14.87 -12.95 2.84
CA PHE A 298 13.73 -12.17 2.39
C PHE A 298 13.07 -12.76 1.13
N ASN A 299 13.84 -13.32 0.21
CA ASN A 299 13.31 -13.98 -0.99
C ASN A 299 12.51 -15.24 -0.61
N LEU A 300 12.99 -16.05 0.35
CA LEU A 300 12.28 -17.21 0.88
C LEU A 300 10.94 -16.81 1.52
N LEU A 301 10.92 -15.76 2.35
CA LEU A 301 9.68 -15.21 2.91
C LEU A 301 8.73 -14.74 1.79
N ASN A 302 9.22 -13.93 0.84
CA ASN A 302 8.39 -13.38 -0.22
C ASN A 302 7.89 -14.46 -1.20
N ALA A 303 8.63 -15.54 -1.43
CA ALA A 303 8.23 -16.67 -2.26
C ALA A 303 7.23 -17.60 -1.55
N ALA A 304 7.26 -17.67 -0.22
CA ALA A 304 6.47 -18.62 0.58
C ALA A 304 4.96 -18.61 0.26
N TYR A 305 4.38 -17.47 -0.11
CA TYR A 305 2.97 -17.34 -0.52
C TYR A 305 2.55 -18.34 -1.62
N VAL A 306 3.43 -18.58 -2.60
CA VAL A 306 3.20 -19.54 -3.70
C VAL A 306 4.00 -20.82 -3.46
N ASP A 307 5.29 -20.66 -3.22
CA ASP A 307 6.26 -21.75 -3.34
C ASP A 307 6.10 -22.77 -2.21
N ALA A 308 5.83 -22.32 -0.97
CA ALA A 308 5.64 -23.24 0.17
C ALA A 308 4.40 -24.16 0.02
N ARG A 309 3.42 -23.77 -0.80
CA ARG A 309 2.20 -24.55 -1.09
C ARG A 309 2.37 -25.48 -2.30
N TYR A 310 3.08 -25.04 -3.35
CA TYR A 310 3.04 -25.69 -4.67
C TYR A 310 4.39 -26.22 -5.17
N ARG A 311 5.51 -25.80 -4.59
CA ARG A 311 6.84 -26.22 -5.03
C ARG A 311 7.42 -27.29 -4.09
N PRO A 312 7.67 -28.52 -4.58
CA PRO A 312 8.31 -29.54 -3.76
C PRO A 312 9.72 -29.12 -3.34
N ASP A 313 10.41 -28.37 -4.20
CA ASP A 313 11.76 -27.84 -4.04
C ASP A 313 11.86 -26.53 -3.22
N TYR A 314 10.75 -26.02 -2.66
CA TYR A 314 10.83 -24.94 -1.68
C TYR A 314 11.36 -25.48 -0.35
N GLU A 315 12.60 -25.18 0.00
CA GLU A 315 13.22 -25.56 1.28
C GLU A 315 13.54 -24.32 2.11
N ILE A 316 13.33 -24.44 3.43
CA ILE A 316 13.67 -23.41 4.41
C ILE A 316 14.07 -24.11 5.72
N SER A 317 15.19 -23.70 6.31
CA SER A 317 15.70 -24.32 7.54
C SER A 317 14.97 -23.83 8.79
N GLN A 318 15.10 -24.57 9.89
CA GLN A 318 14.63 -24.14 11.21
C GLN A 318 15.20 -22.78 11.59
N GLU A 319 16.51 -22.58 11.39
CA GLU A 319 17.23 -21.34 11.68
C GLU A 319 16.66 -20.16 10.89
N GLN A 320 16.41 -20.35 9.58
CA GLN A 320 15.79 -19.34 8.73
C GLN A 320 14.37 -18.99 9.21
N VAL A 321 13.56 -19.98 9.61
CA VAL A 321 12.22 -19.71 10.18
C VAL A 321 12.30 -18.97 11.52
N MET A 322 13.24 -19.30 12.40
CA MET A 322 13.43 -18.59 13.68
C MET A 322 13.80 -17.12 13.47
N VAL A 323 14.71 -16.82 12.53
CA VAL A 323 15.07 -15.43 12.20
C VAL A 323 13.91 -14.68 11.54
N LEU A 324 13.08 -15.35 10.74
CA LEU A 324 11.87 -14.74 10.18
C LEU A 324 10.79 -14.48 11.23
N LEU A 325 10.61 -15.35 12.23
CA LEU A 325 9.68 -15.13 13.34
C LEU A 325 10.01 -13.84 14.10
N ASP A 326 11.25 -13.69 14.55
CA ASP A 326 11.76 -12.51 15.27
C ASP A 326 11.56 -11.20 14.47
N ARG A 327 11.81 -11.25 13.16
CA ARG A 327 11.60 -10.10 12.26
C ARG A 327 10.14 -9.77 12.03
N VAL A 328 9.27 -10.77 11.92
CA VAL A 328 7.84 -10.53 11.71
C VAL A 328 7.17 -10.03 12.99
N ASP A 329 7.57 -10.51 14.18
CA ASP A 329 7.12 -9.92 15.45
C ASP A 329 7.60 -8.46 15.57
N THR A 330 8.90 -8.21 15.32
CA THR A 330 9.48 -6.84 15.29
C THR A 330 8.73 -5.93 14.31
N LEU A 331 8.38 -6.43 13.12
CA LEU A 331 7.58 -5.71 12.13
C LEU A 331 6.19 -5.37 12.66
N LEU A 332 5.48 -6.33 13.26
CA LEU A 332 4.15 -6.11 13.81
C LEU A 332 4.21 -5.06 14.94
N ALA A 333 5.18 -5.17 15.84
CA ALA A 333 5.41 -4.19 16.91
C ALA A 333 5.67 -2.78 16.36
N GLN A 334 6.59 -2.62 15.39
CA GLN A 334 6.89 -1.33 14.78
C GLN A 334 5.69 -0.76 14.00
N ILE A 335 4.93 -1.59 13.27
CA ILE A 335 3.71 -1.18 12.58
C ILE A 335 2.67 -0.60 13.56
N LYS A 336 2.47 -1.25 14.71
CA LYS A 336 1.55 -0.77 15.75
C LYS A 336 1.98 0.57 16.34
N GLN A 337 3.28 0.74 16.60
CA GLN A 337 3.83 2.02 17.08
C GLN A 337 3.66 3.13 16.04
N SER A 338 4.15 2.90 14.80
CA SER A 338 4.10 3.90 13.74
C SER A 338 2.67 4.26 13.31
N PHE A 339 1.70 3.35 13.47
CA PHE A 339 0.29 3.67 13.28
C PHE A 339 -0.18 4.77 14.24
N GLU A 340 0.07 4.63 15.55
CA GLU A 340 -0.34 5.62 16.55
C GLU A 340 0.43 6.95 16.42
N GLU A 341 1.73 6.90 16.11
CA GLU A 341 2.55 8.09 15.82
C GLU A 341 2.02 8.87 14.60
N ARG A 342 1.67 8.16 13.52
CA ARG A 342 1.13 8.77 12.29
C ARG A 342 -0.28 9.30 12.51
N LEU A 343 -1.11 8.58 13.27
CA LEU A 343 -2.45 9.02 13.65
C LEU A 343 -2.40 10.33 14.45
N LYS A 344 -1.48 10.43 15.42
CA LYS A 344 -1.23 11.66 16.19
C LYS A 344 -0.70 12.80 15.31
N THR A 345 0.19 12.51 14.37
CA THR A 345 0.68 13.50 13.39
C THR A 345 -0.47 14.06 12.55
N PHE A 346 -1.36 13.20 12.06
CA PHE A 346 -2.55 13.63 11.29
C PHE A 346 -3.55 14.40 12.14
N GLU A 347 -3.75 14.04 13.41
CA GLU A 347 -4.56 14.80 14.36
C GLU A 347 -4.03 16.22 14.57
N ILE A 348 -2.72 16.37 14.83
CA ILE A 348 -2.09 17.69 15.02
C ILE A 348 -2.30 18.58 13.79
N LEU A 349 -2.11 18.01 12.58
CA LEU A 349 -2.43 18.72 11.34
C LEU A 349 -3.91 19.12 11.27
N ILE A 350 -4.84 18.25 11.67
CA ILE A 350 -6.29 18.55 11.61
C ILE A 350 -6.68 19.66 12.58
N LEU A 351 -6.02 19.75 13.73
CA LEU A 351 -6.25 20.80 14.73
C LEU A 351 -5.55 22.12 14.37
N SER A 352 -4.39 22.12 13.71
CA SER A 352 -3.63 23.34 13.39
C SER A 352 -4.21 24.24 12.28
N GLU A 353 -5.51 24.09 11.97
CA GLU A 353 -6.29 24.96 11.07
C GLU A 353 -7.49 25.62 11.81
N TYR A 354 -7.61 25.40 13.12
CA TYR A 354 -8.53 26.06 14.05
C TYR A 354 -7.74 26.89 15.08
#